data_AF-A0A8X7S521-F1
#
_entry.id   AF-A0A8X7S521-F1
#
_cell.length_a   1.000
_cell.length_b   1.000
_cell.length_c   1.000
_cell.angle_alpha   90.00
_cell.angle_beta   90.00
_cell.angle_gamma   90.00
#
_symmetry.space_group_name_H-M   'P 1'
#
loop_
_entity.id
_entity.type
_entity.pdbx_description
1 polymer ?
#
loop_
_entity_poly.entity_id
_entity_poly.type
_entity_poly.pdbx_seq_one_letter_code
_entity_poly.pdbx_strand_id
1 'polypeptide(L)'
;MSNLYNNGATSANKAPEENVGSCSPQDSSVAKIIGSSSSSDNPSNQQSSGSDRAAQREAALMKFRLKRKDRCFEKKVRYHSRKKLAEQRPRVKGQFIRKRDDSKSGNECPSSDDS
;
A
#
# COMPACT_ATOMS: atom_id res chain seq x y z
N MET A 1 -22.78 -36.63 -2.85
CA MET A 1 -21.50 -35.88 -2.80
C MET A 1 -21.81 -34.52 -2.15
N SER A 2 -21.70 -34.45 -0.83
CA SER A 2 -21.97 -33.25 -0.04
C SER A 2 -20.72 -32.36 0.01
N ASN A 3 -20.82 -31.12 -0.45
CA ASN A 3 -19.77 -30.13 -0.27
C ASN A 3 -19.95 -29.46 1.10
N LEU A 4 -19.05 -29.79 2.03
CA LEU A 4 -18.93 -29.16 3.35
C LEU A 4 -17.93 -28.01 3.25
N TYR A 5 -18.40 -26.77 3.10
CA TYR A 5 -17.55 -25.60 3.31
C TYR A 5 -17.50 -25.30 4.81
N ASN A 6 -16.57 -25.96 5.49
CA ASN A 6 -16.05 -25.48 6.76
C ASN A 6 -14.93 -24.47 6.47
N ASN A 7 -15.09 -23.24 6.92
CA ASN A 7 -13.94 -22.43 7.32
C ASN A 7 -14.17 -22.09 8.79
N GLY A 8 -13.53 -22.90 9.63
CA GLY A 8 -13.49 -22.70 11.07
C GLY A 8 -12.85 -21.36 11.41
N ALA A 9 -13.28 -20.82 12.55
CA ALA A 9 -12.66 -19.69 13.21
C ALA A 9 -11.14 -19.87 13.23
N THR A 10 -10.42 -18.98 12.56
CA THR A 10 -8.98 -18.86 12.77
C THR A 10 -8.77 -18.39 14.20
N SER A 11 -8.24 -19.29 15.02
CA SER A 11 -7.59 -18.99 16.29
C SER A 11 -6.81 -17.68 16.19
N ALA A 12 -7.05 -16.77 17.12
CA ALA A 12 -6.30 -15.54 17.24
C ALA A 12 -4.80 -15.87 17.28
N ASN A 13 -4.09 -15.55 16.20
CA ASN A 13 -2.63 -15.54 16.23
C ASN A 13 -2.24 -14.38 17.16
N LYS A 14 -1.80 -14.73 18.36
CA LYS A 14 -1.13 -13.82 19.30
C LYS A 14 0.07 -13.23 18.55
N ALA A 15 -0.05 -11.98 18.12
CA ALA A 15 1.05 -11.26 17.50
C ALA A 15 2.20 -11.16 18.52
N PRO A 16 3.47 -11.36 18.12
CA PRO A 16 4.57 -10.90 18.94
C PRO A 16 4.51 -9.36 19.04
N GLU A 17 4.66 -8.87 20.26
CA GLU A 17 4.79 -7.46 20.60
C GLU A 17 6.14 -6.95 20.08
N GLU A 18 6.21 -6.63 18.79
CA GLU A 18 7.37 -5.98 18.19
C GLU A 18 7.10 -4.47 18.18
N ASN A 19 7.73 -3.76 19.11
CA ASN A 19 7.89 -2.30 19.23
C ASN A 19 7.27 -1.46 18.08
N VAL A 20 6.08 -0.91 18.31
CA VAL A 20 5.49 0.12 17.45
C VAL A 20 6.36 1.36 17.51
N GLY A 21 7.17 1.56 16.47
CA GLY A 21 7.96 2.77 16.29
C GLY A 21 7.06 4.00 16.33
N SER A 22 7.07 4.70 17.46
CA SER A 22 6.45 6.00 17.66
C SER A 22 7.09 6.99 16.68
N CYS A 23 6.33 7.43 15.68
CA CYS A 23 6.72 8.56 14.85
C CYS A 23 6.16 9.83 15.49
N SER A 24 6.86 10.34 16.51
CA SER A 24 6.65 11.71 16.96
C SER A 24 7.21 12.68 15.91
N PRO A 25 6.39 13.56 15.30
CA PRO A 25 6.91 14.62 14.46
C PRO A 25 7.50 15.68 15.39
N GLN A 26 8.82 15.64 15.56
CA GLN A 26 9.54 16.70 16.25
C GLN A 26 9.50 17.93 15.33
N ASP A 27 8.67 18.90 15.68
CA ASP A 27 8.63 20.20 15.04
C ASP A 27 9.98 20.89 15.31
N SER A 28 10.81 20.98 14.28
CA SER A 28 12.00 21.82 14.28
C SER A 28 11.99 22.63 12.99
N SER A 29 11.58 23.88 13.20
CA SER A 29 11.77 25.07 12.41
C SER A 29 12.95 25.07 11.44
N VAL A 30 12.73 25.84 10.36
CA VAL A 30 13.63 26.33 9.30
C VAL A 30 14.07 25.34 8.22
N ALA A 31 13.44 25.51 7.05
CA ALA A 31 13.72 24.84 5.79
C ALA A 31 15.22 24.79 5.43
N LYS A 32 15.73 23.57 5.23
CA LYS A 32 16.93 23.32 4.43
C LYS A 32 16.63 22.23 3.41
N ILE A 33 16.36 22.67 2.18
CA ILE A 33 16.28 21.80 1.00
C ILE A 33 17.64 21.12 0.83
N ILE A 34 17.67 19.78 0.93
CA ILE A 34 18.45 18.80 0.15
C ILE A 34 18.00 17.41 0.67
N GLY A 35 17.30 16.66 -0.17
CA GLY A 35 16.79 15.33 0.19
C GLY A 35 17.90 14.28 0.22
N SER A 36 18.19 13.77 1.42
CA SER A 36 18.96 12.54 1.65
C SER A 36 18.40 11.85 2.91
N SER A 37 17.37 11.03 2.75
CA SER A 37 16.91 10.11 3.81
C SER A 37 17.73 8.82 3.72
N SER A 38 18.75 8.73 4.57
CA SER A 38 19.58 7.55 4.80
C SER A 38 18.78 6.44 5.49
N SER A 39 18.53 5.35 4.77
CA SER A 39 18.27 4.04 5.38
C SER A 39 19.52 3.20 5.14
N SER A 40 20.06 2.70 6.24
CA SER A 40 21.37 2.09 6.37
C SER A 40 21.45 0.77 5.62
N ASP A 41 22.12 0.78 4.47
CA ASP A 41 22.90 -0.33 3.95
C ASP A 41 24.15 0.31 3.32
N ASN A 42 25.30 0.17 3.99
CA ASN A 42 26.58 0.67 3.51
C ASN A 42 27.09 -0.22 2.36
N PRO A 43 27.30 0.30 1.14
CA PRO A 43 28.44 -0.11 0.35
C PRO A 43 29.57 0.90 0.62
N SER A 44 30.67 0.37 1.13
CA SER A 44 31.92 1.08 1.29
C SER A 44 32.25 1.94 0.06
N ASN A 45 32.65 3.19 0.36
CA ASN A 45 33.59 4.01 -0.40
C ASN A 45 33.96 3.46 -1.80
N GLN A 46 33.23 3.85 -2.83
CA GLN A 46 33.73 3.77 -4.18
C GLN A 46 33.57 5.14 -4.84
N GLN A 47 34.73 5.79 -4.97
CA GLN A 47 35.07 6.60 -6.13
C GLN A 47 34.72 5.78 -7.40
N SER A 48 33.44 5.70 -7.74
CA SER A 48 33.00 5.11 -9.00
C SER A 48 33.62 5.99 -10.07
N SER A 49 34.48 5.38 -10.85
CA SER A 49 35.01 5.99 -12.06
C SER A 49 33.82 6.61 -12.81
N GLY A 50 33.97 7.81 -13.39
CA GLY A 50 32.86 8.47 -14.08
C GLY A 50 32.18 7.57 -15.14
N SER A 51 32.93 6.57 -15.63
CA SER A 51 32.47 5.48 -16.48
C SER A 51 31.38 4.60 -15.85
N ASP A 52 31.54 4.15 -14.60
CA ASP A 52 30.56 3.28 -13.94
C ASP A 52 29.24 4.01 -13.69
N ARG A 53 29.31 5.30 -13.34
CA ARG A 53 28.13 6.16 -13.20
C ARG A 53 27.42 6.37 -14.54
N ALA A 54 28.18 6.56 -15.62
CA ALA A 54 27.63 6.70 -16.96
C ALA A 54 26.92 5.41 -17.42
N ALA A 55 27.56 4.25 -17.23
CA ALA A 55 26.98 2.95 -17.57
C ALA A 55 25.69 2.66 -16.80
N GLN A 56 25.66 2.94 -15.48
CA GLN A 56 24.44 2.78 -14.68
C GLN A 56 23.31 3.69 -15.17
N ARG A 57 23.63 4.94 -15.56
CA ARG A 57 22.66 5.88 -16.12
C ARG A 57 22.11 5.38 -17.46
N GLU A 58 22.97 4.89 -18.34
CA GLU A 58 22.57 4.34 -19.63
C GLU A 58 21.62 3.15 -19.46
N ALA A 59 21.97 2.20 -18.57
CA ALA A 59 21.11 1.07 -18.25
C ALA A 59 19.74 1.50 -17.69
N ALA A 60 19.72 2.48 -16.77
CA ALA A 60 18.48 3.03 -16.22
C ALA A 60 17.63 3.70 -17.30
N LEU A 61 18.24 4.47 -18.22
CA LEU A 61 17.55 5.11 -19.33
C LEU A 61 16.98 4.10 -20.32
N MET A 62 17.70 3.01 -20.61
CA MET A 62 17.18 1.93 -21.43
C MET A 62 15.95 1.28 -20.79
N LYS A 63 16.03 0.90 -19.51
CA LYS A 63 14.87 0.36 -18.76
C LYS A 63 13.68 1.32 -18.77
N PHE A 64 13.92 2.62 -18.59
CA PHE A 64 12.87 3.64 -18.67
C PHE A 64 12.23 3.72 -20.06
N ARG A 65 13.04 3.74 -21.12
CA ARG A 65 12.54 3.78 -22.51
C ARG A 65 11.71 2.54 -22.84
N LEU A 66 12.17 1.36 -22.45
CA LEU A 66 11.43 0.09 -22.61
C LEU A 66 10.10 0.15 -21.83
N LYS A 67 10.14 0.41 -20.52
CA LYS A 67 8.94 0.54 -19.69
C LYS A 67 7.97 1.59 -20.22
N ARG A 68 8.47 2.69 -20.79
CA ARG A 68 7.65 3.75 -21.40
C ARG A 68 6.92 3.26 -22.64
N LYS A 69 7.60 2.52 -23.52
CA LYS A 69 7.01 1.92 -24.74
C LYS A 69 5.97 0.87 -24.37
N ASP A 70 6.23 0.07 -23.34
CA ASP A 70 5.37 -1.03 -22.91
C ASP A 70 4.23 -0.59 -21.95
N ARG A 71 3.98 0.71 -21.81
CA ARG A 71 2.86 1.19 -20.99
C ARG A 71 1.53 0.79 -21.61
N CYS A 72 0.73 0.06 -20.86
CA CYS A 72 -0.66 -0.20 -21.20
C CYS A 72 -1.53 0.98 -20.72
N PHE A 73 -2.13 1.70 -21.67
CA PHE A 73 -3.07 2.81 -21.39
C PHE A 73 -4.53 2.35 -21.35
N GLU A 74 -4.81 1.18 -21.91
CA GLU A 74 -6.14 0.56 -21.87
C GLU A 74 -6.54 0.23 -20.43
N LYS A 75 -7.84 0.35 -20.12
CA LYS A 75 -8.33 0.06 -18.77
C LYS A 75 -8.25 -1.43 -18.47
N LYS A 76 -7.24 -1.84 -17.70
CA LYS A 76 -7.05 -3.23 -17.28
C LYS A 76 -7.65 -3.53 -15.91
N VAL A 77 -8.47 -4.58 -15.84
CA VAL A 77 -8.94 -5.15 -14.58
C VAL A 77 -7.83 -6.00 -13.96
N ARG A 78 -7.32 -5.59 -12.78
CA ARG A 78 -6.27 -6.35 -12.06
C ARG A 78 -6.85 -7.50 -11.24
N TYR A 79 -7.92 -7.25 -10.50
CA TYR A 79 -8.50 -8.20 -9.54
C TYR A 79 -9.91 -8.59 -9.96
N HIS A 80 -10.03 -9.78 -10.58
CA HIS A 80 -11.31 -10.30 -11.07
C HIS A 80 -12.33 -10.50 -9.95
N SER A 81 -11.92 -11.02 -8.79
CA SER A 81 -12.80 -11.20 -7.63
C SER A 81 -13.44 -9.88 -7.18
N ARG A 82 -12.63 -8.82 -7.02
CA ARG A 82 -13.12 -7.49 -6.64
C ARG A 82 -14.07 -6.90 -7.69
N LYS A 83 -13.82 -7.13 -8.98
CA LYS A 83 -14.73 -6.71 -10.06
C LYS A 83 -16.10 -7.38 -9.92
N LYS A 84 -16.13 -8.72 -9.75
CA LYS A 84 -17.38 -9.48 -9.56
C LYS A 84 -18.18 -8.98 -8.36
N LEU A 85 -17.53 -8.74 -7.22
CA LEU A 85 -18.20 -8.20 -6.03
C LEU A 85 -18.76 -6.79 -6.28
N ALA A 86 -18.01 -5.92 -6.97
CA ALA A 86 -18.44 -4.56 -7.27
C ALA A 86 -19.60 -4.48 -8.28
N GLU A 87 -19.73 -5.49 -9.15
CA GLU A 87 -20.85 -5.66 -10.09
C GLU A 87 -22.12 -6.14 -9.37
N GLN A 88 -21.99 -7.00 -8.36
CA GLN A 88 -23.13 -7.53 -7.59
C GLN A 88 -23.70 -6.55 -6.56
N ARG A 89 -22.92 -5.57 -6.10
CA ARG A 89 -23.37 -4.62 -5.06
C ARG A 89 -24.43 -3.65 -5.61
N PRO A 90 -25.53 -3.40 -4.86
CA PRO A 90 -26.59 -2.48 -5.30
C PRO A 90 -26.08 -1.04 -5.40
N ARG A 91 -26.45 -0.36 -6.49
CA ARG A 91 -26.08 1.03 -6.75
C ARG A 91 -27.29 1.89 -7.10
N VAL A 92 -27.28 3.16 -6.70
CA VAL A 92 -28.18 4.22 -7.17
C VAL A 92 -27.32 5.38 -7.65
N LYS A 93 -27.53 5.84 -8.90
CA LYS A 93 -26.72 6.91 -9.54
C LYS A 93 -25.19 6.67 -9.46
N GLY A 94 -24.76 5.41 -9.60
CA GLY A 94 -23.35 5.02 -9.54
C GLY A 94 -22.77 4.80 -8.14
N GLN A 95 -23.47 5.23 -7.08
CA GLN A 95 -23.03 5.09 -5.69
C GLN A 95 -23.54 3.78 -5.09
N PHE A 96 -22.71 3.11 -4.29
CA PHE A 96 -23.16 1.97 -3.53
C PHE A 96 -24.11 2.39 -2.41
N ILE A 97 -25.19 1.64 -2.24
CA ILE A 97 -26.15 1.89 -1.17
C ILE A 97 -25.73 1.06 0.05
N ARG A 98 -25.77 1.66 1.24
CA ARG A 98 -25.68 0.89 2.49
C ARG A 98 -26.98 0.12 2.63
N LYS A 99 -26.91 -1.21 2.73
CA LYS A 99 -28.08 -1.97 3.16
C LYS A 99 -28.47 -1.40 4.52
N ARG A 100 -29.66 -0.82 4.61
CA ARG A 100 -30.27 -0.59 5.91
C ARG A 100 -30.64 -1.97 6.36
N ASP A 101 -29.80 -2.57 7.20
CA ASP A 101 -30.26 -3.70 7.97
C ASP A 101 -31.42 -3.13 8.79
N ASP A 102 -32.63 -3.69 8.66
CA ASP A 102 -33.77 -3.31 9.50
C ASP A 102 -33.50 -3.55 11.00
N SER A 103 -32.31 -4.07 11.33
CA SER A 103 -31.68 -4.08 12.65
C SER A 103 -30.56 -3.03 12.73
N LYS A 104 -30.86 -1.88 13.36
CA LYS A 104 -29.85 -0.95 13.89
C LYS A 104 -28.81 -1.70 14.75
N SER A 105 -27.52 -1.46 14.52
CA SER A 105 -26.56 -1.23 15.61
C SER A 105 -25.40 -0.37 15.11
N GLY A 106 -25.14 0.72 15.84
CA GLY A 106 -24.05 1.63 15.57
C GLY A 106 -22.72 0.95 15.87
N ASN A 107 -21.80 1.01 14.92
CA ASN A 107 -20.38 0.90 15.24
C ASN A 107 -19.87 2.33 15.36
N GLU A 108 -20.16 2.93 16.51
CA GLU A 108 -19.41 4.06 17.05
C GLU A 108 -17.96 3.59 17.19
N CYS A 109 -17.02 4.26 16.53
CA CYS A 109 -15.61 4.08 16.86
C CYS A 109 -15.40 4.64 18.27
N PRO A 110 -15.02 3.85 19.28
CA PRO A 110 -14.63 4.44 20.55
C PRO A 110 -13.35 5.23 20.28
N SER A 111 -13.47 6.56 20.26
CA SER A 111 -12.34 7.48 20.38
C SER A 111 -11.77 7.23 21.77
N SER A 112 -10.71 6.43 21.86
CA SER A 112 -9.98 6.26 23.11
C SER A 112 -9.11 7.50 23.32
N ASP A 113 -9.75 8.61 23.69
CA ASP A 113 -9.14 9.77 24.33
C ASP A 113 -9.65 9.79 25.78
N ASP A 114 -8.93 9.14 26.68
CA ASP A 114 -9.07 9.42 28.11
C ASP A 114 -7.66 9.45 28.74
N SER A 115 -7.28 10.68 29.10
CA SER A 115 -6.30 11.15 30.10
C SER A 115 -4.83 10.74 30.00
#